data_AF-A0A1D8P9X3-F1
#
_entry.id   AF-A0A1D8P9X3-F1
#
_cell.length_a   1.000
_cell.length_b   1.000
_cell.length_c   1.000
_cell.angle_alpha   90.00
_cell.angle_beta   90.00
_cell.angle_gamma   90.00
#
_symmetry.space_group_name_H-M   'P 1'
#
loop_
_entity.id
_entity.type
_entity.pdbx_description
1 polymer ?
#
loop_
_entity_poly.entity_id
_entity_poly.type
_entity_poly.pdbx_seq_one_letter_code
_entity_poly.pdbx_strand_id
1 'polypeptide(L)'
;MNIRLSLLLFLLIKCFASTSQNQNNGSLTTKTFNELSKEFYHIYYDSILDTKKANVYANEYLNRAKKEKDTIKIANGFQYKSNLSDFENAIKYVDSILLYTQNIQNIDYPALGYMLKGAYYFNHAKGKDKEALDFLLMAHEYALKNNNLYQQLYIKEAIGKTKLNFGDYNGALVIFKEQQKLIENQPQNERKIIDILVNNDDLTKAFIRARELDSASKYNKKNIHLSLKNNNRNIYYGSLLNQGAINYFGNNFKTALDSLSKVEPFISGTSLVVCYYYKGKIHQESNLKKTVYYFNKIDSIYQKTNDPIIELTDVYRTLVEYHESQNNINEQFSAINKLIKVDSVLNNYIRHIDAQITSKYEIPILKKESNRLKNQLKENSKKSKSTIYILSSVTLLSLLLGFNFFQKQKKYRERFDDFQLNENLMLKIEKENNHTCTNQELDISTNVVQDIMKKLDLFESQNEFLKNNLTLYKISKDFKTNSSYLSKVINRYKNNTFSQYLNELRLNYCIQQLNSNNQFRSYTIKAIAEEVGFNTPESFSKAFYKKTGVYPSFFIKQLNKNE
;
A
#
# COMPACT_ATOMS: atom_id res chain seq x y z
N MET A 1 -30.51 21.46 -23.54
CA MET A 1 -29.90 20.16 -23.92
C MET A 1 -29.14 19.65 -22.71
N ASN A 2 -29.54 18.50 -22.16
CA ASN A 2 -29.12 18.08 -20.82
C ASN A 2 -27.63 17.70 -20.75
N ILE A 3 -26.96 18.25 -19.74
CA ILE A 3 -25.56 18.05 -19.33
C ILE A 3 -25.16 16.56 -19.23
N ARG A 4 -26.12 15.68 -18.94
CA ARG A 4 -25.92 14.23 -18.79
C ARG A 4 -25.42 13.53 -20.07
N LEU A 5 -25.78 14.01 -21.26
CA LEU A 5 -25.27 13.47 -22.54
C LEU A 5 -23.91 14.09 -22.92
N SER A 6 -23.71 15.37 -22.59
CA SER A 6 -22.45 16.10 -22.85
C SER A 6 -21.26 15.54 -22.06
N LEU A 7 -21.49 15.11 -20.81
CA LEU A 7 -20.45 14.51 -19.94
C LEU A 7 -20.08 13.07 -20.31
N LEU A 8 -21.05 12.29 -20.82
CA LEU A 8 -20.83 10.93 -21.31
C LEU A 8 -19.94 10.89 -22.56
N LEU A 9 -19.75 12.04 -23.22
CA LEU A 9 -18.97 12.16 -24.44
C LEU A 9 -17.61 12.82 -24.27
N PHE A 10 -17.39 13.58 -23.20
CA PHE A 10 -16.04 13.98 -22.79
C PHE A 10 -15.15 12.77 -22.45
N LEU A 11 -15.79 11.64 -22.14
CA LEU A 11 -15.19 10.32 -21.96
C LEU A 11 -14.35 9.82 -23.13
N LEU A 12 -14.69 10.20 -24.37
CA LEU A 12 -14.08 9.64 -25.58
C LEU A 12 -13.09 10.57 -26.28
N ILE A 13 -12.93 11.81 -25.80
CA ILE A 13 -12.19 12.85 -26.55
C ILE A 13 -10.66 12.65 -26.52
N LYS A 14 -10.05 11.87 -25.62
CA LYS A 14 -8.57 11.66 -25.63
C LYS A 14 -8.10 10.24 -25.30
N CYS A 15 -8.33 9.31 -26.24
CA CYS A 15 -7.26 8.41 -26.70
C CYS A 15 -6.60 8.88 -28.01
N PHE A 16 -7.03 10.01 -28.58
CA PHE A 16 -6.66 10.42 -29.95
C PHE A 16 -6.22 11.89 -30.07
N ALA A 17 -5.36 12.34 -29.16
CA ALA A 17 -4.73 13.66 -29.28
C ALA A 17 -3.20 13.55 -29.24
N SER A 18 -2.64 13.03 -30.32
CA SER A 18 -1.29 13.37 -30.76
C SER A 18 -1.17 13.06 -32.26
N THR A 19 -1.55 14.02 -33.11
CA THR A 19 -0.78 14.49 -34.29
C THR A 19 -1.65 15.36 -35.20
N SER A 20 -1.10 16.55 -35.48
CA SER A 20 -1.22 17.41 -36.68
C SER A 20 -2.59 17.89 -37.20
N GLN A 21 -2.62 19.22 -37.39
CA GLN A 21 -3.46 19.91 -38.36
C GLN A 21 -3.23 19.32 -39.76
N ASN A 22 -4.31 18.91 -40.41
CA ASN A 22 -4.49 19.08 -41.86
C ASN A 22 -5.98 19.01 -42.15
N GLN A 23 -6.55 20.12 -42.62
CA GLN A 23 -7.85 20.15 -43.27
C GLN A 23 -7.69 19.52 -44.65
N ASN A 24 -8.00 18.23 -44.77
CA ASN A 24 -8.21 17.61 -46.07
C ASN A 24 -9.73 17.38 -46.28
N ASN A 25 -10.29 18.17 -47.19
CA ASN A 25 -11.55 17.90 -47.88
C ASN A 25 -11.34 16.76 -48.90
N GLY A 26 -10.92 15.59 -48.43
CA GLY A 26 -10.94 14.35 -49.22
C GLY A 26 -12.36 13.78 -49.30
N SER A 27 -12.63 13.00 -50.35
CA SER A 27 -13.84 12.16 -50.44
C SER A 27 -14.05 11.38 -49.14
N LEU A 28 -15.31 11.19 -48.72
CA LEU A 28 -15.67 10.44 -47.51
C LEU A 28 -15.01 9.05 -47.46
N THR A 29 -14.74 8.48 -48.64
CA THR A 29 -14.10 7.18 -48.85
C THR A 29 -12.61 7.14 -48.48
N THR A 30 -11.90 8.27 -48.46
CA THR A 30 -10.45 8.30 -48.16
C THR A 30 -10.12 8.66 -46.71
N LYS A 31 -11.10 9.16 -45.94
CA LYS A 31 -10.91 9.51 -44.51
C LYS A 31 -10.72 8.26 -43.65
N THR A 32 -9.78 8.28 -42.71
CA THR A 32 -9.58 7.25 -41.68
C THR A 32 -10.73 7.24 -40.65
N PHE A 33 -10.86 6.18 -39.83
CA PHE A 33 -11.84 6.15 -38.74
C PHE A 33 -11.69 7.32 -37.76
N ASN A 34 -10.45 7.73 -37.48
CA ASN A 34 -10.17 8.86 -36.60
C ASN A 34 -10.68 10.17 -37.19
N GLU A 35 -10.45 10.39 -38.49
CA GLU A 35 -10.97 11.57 -39.18
C GLU A 35 -12.50 11.55 -39.25
N LEU A 36 -13.13 10.40 -39.55
CA LEU A 36 -14.58 10.25 -39.55
C LEU A 36 -15.19 10.57 -38.17
N SER A 37 -14.58 10.07 -37.10
CA SER A 37 -15.00 10.34 -35.72
C SER A 37 -14.86 11.81 -35.36
N LYS A 38 -13.71 12.42 -35.68
CA LYS A 38 -13.45 13.83 -35.42
C LYS A 38 -14.45 14.74 -36.13
N GLU A 39 -14.75 14.46 -37.40
CA GLU A 39 -15.73 15.22 -38.18
C GLU A 39 -17.15 15.05 -37.63
N PHE A 40 -17.54 13.82 -37.26
CA PHE A 40 -18.81 13.56 -36.59
C PHE A 40 -18.96 14.44 -35.35
N TYR A 41 -17.96 14.44 -34.46
CA TYR A 41 -18.02 15.23 -33.23
C TYR A 41 -18.02 16.73 -33.49
N HIS A 42 -17.20 17.21 -34.42
CA HIS A 42 -17.15 18.62 -34.78
C HIS A 42 -18.51 19.13 -35.32
N ILE A 43 -19.18 18.33 -36.16
CA ILE A 43 -20.46 18.70 -36.77
C ILE A 43 -21.60 18.62 -35.76
N TYR A 44 -21.61 17.58 -34.93
CA TYR A 44 -22.69 17.33 -33.98
C TYR A 44 -22.59 18.21 -32.73
N TYR A 45 -21.38 18.57 -32.26
CA TYR A 45 -21.17 19.31 -31.00
C TYR A 45 -20.57 20.71 -31.16
N ASP A 46 -19.54 20.88 -32.01
CA ASP A 46 -18.69 22.08 -31.93
C ASP A 46 -19.20 23.28 -32.75
N SER A 47 -19.99 23.06 -33.81
CA SER A 47 -20.17 24.14 -34.81
C SER A 47 -21.52 24.27 -35.52
N ILE A 48 -22.30 23.21 -35.78
CA ILE A 48 -23.47 23.29 -36.68
C ILE A 48 -24.74 22.66 -36.10
N LEU A 49 -24.62 21.64 -35.23
CA LEU A 49 -25.76 20.86 -34.72
C LEU A 49 -26.61 20.30 -35.88
N ASP A 50 -25.94 19.89 -36.96
CA ASP A 50 -26.55 19.32 -38.16
C ASP A 50 -26.57 17.78 -38.04
N THR A 51 -27.67 17.28 -37.51
CA THR A 51 -27.89 15.84 -37.31
C THR A 51 -27.90 15.07 -38.63
N LYS A 52 -28.34 15.69 -39.74
CA LYS A 52 -28.37 15.04 -41.06
C LYS A 52 -26.95 14.85 -41.59
N LYS A 53 -26.12 15.90 -41.51
CA LYS A 53 -24.72 15.83 -41.94
C LYS A 53 -23.92 14.89 -41.04
N ALA A 54 -24.09 14.95 -39.72
CA ALA A 54 -23.44 14.01 -38.80
C ALA A 54 -23.83 12.55 -39.09
N ASN A 55 -25.08 12.29 -39.50
CA ASN A 55 -25.55 10.96 -39.87
C ASN A 55 -24.82 10.36 -41.08
N VAL A 56 -24.35 11.19 -42.02
CA VAL A 56 -23.55 10.74 -43.17
C VAL A 56 -22.22 10.13 -42.69
N TYR A 57 -21.52 10.81 -41.78
CA TYR A 57 -20.26 10.30 -41.21
C TYR A 57 -20.48 9.07 -40.34
N ALA A 58 -21.54 9.05 -39.53
CA ALA A 58 -21.89 7.88 -38.70
C ALA A 58 -22.22 6.64 -39.56
N ASN A 59 -22.94 6.83 -40.68
CA ASN A 59 -23.23 5.77 -41.65
C ASN A 59 -21.95 5.21 -42.27
N GLU A 60 -21.08 6.08 -42.79
CA GLU A 60 -19.84 5.67 -43.42
C GLU A 60 -18.93 4.92 -42.44
N TYR A 61 -18.78 5.44 -41.22
CA TYR A 61 -18.02 4.77 -40.15
C TYR A 61 -18.56 3.36 -39.88
N LEU A 62 -19.88 3.23 -39.66
CA LEU A 62 -20.49 1.94 -39.33
C LEU A 62 -20.42 0.94 -40.49
N ASN A 63 -20.67 1.39 -41.72
CA ASN A 63 -20.61 0.53 -42.91
C ASN A 63 -19.20 0.00 -43.12
N ARG A 64 -18.19 0.85 -42.95
CA ARG A 64 -16.79 0.44 -43.06
C ARG A 64 -16.38 -0.52 -41.95
N ALA A 65 -16.78 -0.23 -40.71
CA ALA A 65 -16.52 -1.11 -39.58
C ALA A 65 -17.13 -2.52 -39.78
N LYS A 66 -18.34 -2.59 -40.34
CA LYS A 66 -18.99 -3.86 -40.70
C LYS A 66 -18.25 -4.61 -41.80
N LYS A 67 -17.75 -3.91 -42.83
CA LYS A 67 -16.93 -4.51 -43.90
C LYS A 67 -15.61 -5.08 -43.36
N GLU A 68 -14.95 -4.35 -42.47
CA GLU A 68 -13.73 -4.79 -41.79
C GLU A 68 -13.96 -5.87 -40.72
N LYS A 69 -15.23 -6.12 -40.34
CA LYS A 69 -15.63 -7.04 -39.26
C LYS A 69 -14.98 -6.69 -37.91
N ASP A 70 -14.63 -5.43 -37.70
CA ASP A 70 -14.03 -4.95 -36.46
C ASP A 70 -15.14 -4.65 -35.43
N THR A 71 -15.23 -5.49 -34.40
CA THR A 71 -16.33 -5.44 -33.44
C THR A 71 -16.36 -4.14 -32.63
N ILE A 72 -15.19 -3.60 -32.26
CA ILE A 72 -15.11 -2.36 -31.48
C ILE A 72 -15.50 -1.17 -32.33
N LYS A 73 -15.04 -1.12 -33.58
CA LYS A 73 -15.48 -0.07 -34.51
C LYS A 73 -16.97 -0.20 -34.84
N ILE A 74 -17.52 -1.41 -34.94
CA ILE A 74 -18.97 -1.59 -35.13
C ILE A 74 -19.73 -0.99 -33.94
N ALA A 75 -19.28 -1.27 -32.71
CA ALA A 75 -19.86 -0.69 -31.50
C ALA A 75 -19.78 0.85 -31.47
N ASN A 76 -18.63 1.43 -31.84
CA ASN A 76 -18.47 2.89 -31.95
C ASN A 76 -19.41 3.49 -33.02
N GLY A 77 -19.58 2.81 -34.16
CA GLY A 77 -20.54 3.23 -35.18
C GLY A 77 -21.97 3.23 -34.67
N PHE A 78 -22.37 2.19 -33.93
CA PHE A 78 -23.68 2.14 -33.28
C PHE A 78 -23.84 3.21 -32.19
N GLN A 79 -22.77 3.57 -31.47
CA GLN A 79 -22.80 4.69 -30.55
C GLN A 79 -23.14 5.99 -31.27
N TYR A 80 -22.46 6.30 -32.38
CA TYR A 80 -22.77 7.51 -33.16
C TYR A 80 -24.21 7.52 -33.66
N LYS A 81 -24.71 6.36 -34.09
CA LYS A 81 -26.12 6.19 -34.46
C LYS A 81 -27.07 6.42 -33.30
N SER A 82 -26.76 5.92 -32.11
CA SER A 82 -27.57 6.13 -30.92
C SER A 82 -27.71 7.62 -30.61
N ASN A 83 -26.61 8.39 -30.69
CA ASN A 83 -26.60 9.82 -30.38
C ASN A 83 -27.48 10.64 -31.34
N LEU A 84 -27.65 10.18 -32.58
CA LEU A 84 -28.45 10.86 -33.60
C LEU A 84 -29.93 10.47 -33.58
N SER A 85 -30.31 9.52 -32.73
CA SER A 85 -31.63 8.87 -32.77
C SER A 85 -32.56 9.38 -31.67
N ASP A 86 -33.87 9.21 -31.88
CA ASP A 86 -34.84 9.29 -30.79
C ASP A 86 -34.61 8.18 -29.76
N PHE A 87 -35.28 8.28 -28.61
CA PHE A 87 -35.09 7.35 -27.50
C PHE A 87 -35.24 5.88 -27.91
N GLU A 88 -36.32 5.54 -28.63
CA GLU A 88 -36.60 4.14 -28.99
C GLU A 88 -35.51 3.55 -29.90
N ASN A 89 -35.07 4.31 -30.90
CA ASN A 89 -34.02 3.84 -31.81
C ASN A 89 -32.63 3.90 -31.16
N ALA A 90 -32.38 4.89 -30.29
CA ALA A 90 -31.15 4.96 -29.52
C ALA A 90 -30.96 3.72 -28.63
N ILE A 91 -32.03 3.26 -27.96
CA ILE A 91 -31.97 2.02 -27.16
C ILE A 91 -31.69 0.80 -28.04
N LYS A 92 -32.30 0.68 -29.23
CA LYS A 92 -32.00 -0.44 -30.16
C LYS A 92 -30.53 -0.46 -30.58
N TYR A 93 -29.94 0.70 -30.84
CA TYR A 93 -28.51 0.79 -31.16
C TYR A 93 -27.63 0.47 -29.95
N VAL A 94 -28.01 0.90 -28.74
CA VAL A 94 -27.30 0.54 -27.50
C VAL A 94 -27.39 -0.96 -27.20
N ASP A 95 -28.54 -1.59 -27.46
CA ASP A 95 -28.68 -3.04 -27.34
C ASP A 95 -27.79 -3.78 -28.33
N SER A 96 -27.62 -3.21 -29.53
CA SER A 96 -26.65 -3.74 -30.50
C SER A 96 -25.21 -3.61 -29.98
N ILE A 97 -24.84 -2.46 -29.39
CA ILE A 97 -23.52 -2.30 -28.74
C ILE A 97 -23.29 -3.39 -27.70
N LEU A 98 -24.25 -3.63 -26.81
CA LEU A 98 -24.14 -4.63 -25.76
C LEU A 98 -24.06 -6.05 -26.32
N LEU A 99 -24.86 -6.38 -27.34
CA LEU A 99 -24.81 -7.67 -28.03
C LEU A 99 -23.41 -7.98 -28.57
N TYR A 100 -22.78 -7.00 -29.23
CA TYR A 100 -21.46 -7.16 -29.80
C TYR A 100 -20.34 -7.17 -28.76
N THR A 101 -20.51 -6.53 -27.61
CA THR A 101 -19.39 -6.22 -26.70
C THR A 101 -19.44 -6.86 -25.31
N GLN A 102 -20.56 -7.46 -24.90
CA GLN A 102 -20.75 -8.01 -23.54
C GLN A 102 -19.65 -8.99 -23.11
N ASN A 103 -19.10 -9.76 -24.05
CA ASN A 103 -18.10 -10.80 -23.80
C ASN A 103 -16.69 -10.42 -24.25
N ILE A 104 -16.46 -9.15 -24.63
CA ILE A 104 -15.18 -8.68 -25.13
C ILE A 104 -14.42 -7.95 -24.02
N GLN A 105 -13.14 -8.31 -23.84
CA GLN A 105 -12.24 -7.56 -22.99
C GLN A 105 -11.76 -6.31 -23.73
N ASN A 106 -12.40 -5.17 -23.45
CA ASN A 106 -12.03 -3.88 -24.00
C ASN A 106 -12.05 -2.82 -22.89
N ILE A 107 -11.23 -1.77 -23.00
CA ILE A 107 -11.16 -0.74 -21.96
C ILE A 107 -12.47 0.05 -21.80
N ASP A 108 -13.21 0.27 -22.88
CA ASP A 108 -14.44 1.06 -22.89
C ASP A 108 -15.70 0.20 -22.82
N TYR A 109 -15.69 -0.98 -23.44
CA TYR A 109 -16.85 -1.86 -23.51
C TYR A 109 -16.76 -3.07 -22.57
N PRO A 110 -17.89 -3.62 -22.10
CA PRO A 110 -19.28 -3.20 -22.35
C PRO A 110 -19.78 -2.06 -21.47
N ALA A 111 -18.96 -1.54 -20.55
CA ALA A 111 -19.32 -0.49 -19.61
C ALA A 111 -19.99 0.72 -20.30
N LEU A 112 -19.43 1.20 -21.42
CA LEU A 112 -19.97 2.33 -22.18
C LEU A 112 -21.40 2.05 -22.69
N GLY A 113 -21.71 0.83 -23.11
CA GLY A 113 -23.06 0.46 -23.55
C GLY A 113 -24.07 0.59 -22.42
N TYR A 114 -23.74 0.07 -21.23
CA TYR A 114 -24.57 0.21 -20.05
C TYR A 114 -24.69 1.67 -19.58
N MET A 115 -23.61 2.46 -19.67
CA MET A 115 -23.63 3.90 -19.36
C MET A 115 -24.57 4.66 -20.29
N LEU A 116 -24.49 4.42 -21.60
CA LEU A 116 -25.39 5.02 -22.59
C LEU A 116 -26.83 4.64 -22.30
N LYS A 117 -27.09 3.36 -22.00
CA LYS A 117 -28.44 2.89 -21.65
C LYS A 117 -28.97 3.63 -20.42
N GLY A 118 -28.19 3.70 -19.34
CA GLY A 118 -28.53 4.46 -18.15
C GLY A 118 -28.82 5.94 -18.46
N ALA A 119 -27.96 6.59 -19.24
CA ALA A 119 -28.16 7.99 -19.59
C ALA A 119 -29.38 8.26 -20.46
N TYR A 120 -29.72 7.38 -21.42
CA TYR A 120 -30.95 7.53 -22.19
C TYR A 120 -32.19 7.39 -21.32
N TYR A 121 -32.20 6.43 -20.39
CA TYR A 121 -33.30 6.27 -19.45
C TYR A 121 -33.44 7.51 -18.54
N PHE A 122 -32.34 8.02 -17.97
CA PHE A 122 -32.32 9.24 -17.15
C PHE A 122 -32.79 10.51 -17.88
N ASN A 123 -32.65 10.60 -19.20
CA ASN A 123 -32.93 11.81 -19.95
C ASN A 123 -34.26 11.77 -20.70
N HIS A 124 -34.74 10.58 -21.07
CA HIS A 124 -35.87 10.43 -22.00
C HIS A 124 -36.97 9.51 -21.50
N ALA A 125 -36.68 8.61 -20.55
CA ALA A 125 -37.67 7.70 -20.01
C ALA A 125 -38.24 8.26 -18.69
N LYS A 126 -39.30 9.06 -18.81
CA LYS A 126 -39.98 9.69 -17.66
C LYS A 126 -40.32 8.64 -16.58
N GLY A 127 -39.82 8.86 -15.37
CA GLY A 127 -40.07 7.98 -14.21
C GLY A 127 -39.29 6.66 -14.20
N LYS A 128 -38.34 6.44 -15.13
CA LYS A 128 -37.51 5.21 -15.20
C LYS A 128 -36.08 5.39 -14.71
N ASP A 129 -35.87 6.31 -13.79
CA ASP A 129 -34.54 6.56 -13.25
C ASP A 129 -34.01 5.41 -12.39
N LYS A 130 -34.92 4.55 -11.90
CA LYS A 130 -34.58 3.31 -11.20
C LYS A 130 -33.82 2.36 -12.14
N GLU A 131 -34.40 2.12 -13.31
CA GLU A 131 -33.78 1.35 -14.37
C GLU A 131 -32.49 2.02 -14.86
N ALA A 132 -32.50 3.35 -14.95
CA ALA A 132 -31.31 4.12 -15.32
C ALA A 132 -30.15 3.89 -14.34
N LEU A 133 -30.44 3.92 -13.04
CA LEU A 133 -29.47 3.63 -11.98
C LEU A 133 -28.99 2.18 -12.05
N ASP A 134 -29.87 1.21 -12.27
CA ASP A 134 -29.49 -0.19 -12.44
C ASP A 134 -28.48 -0.38 -13.58
N PHE A 135 -28.68 0.28 -14.72
CA PHE A 135 -27.72 0.25 -15.83
C PHE A 135 -26.38 0.90 -15.47
N LEU A 136 -26.38 2.02 -14.73
CA LEU A 136 -25.13 2.65 -14.28
C LEU A 136 -24.37 1.79 -13.27
N LEU A 137 -25.07 1.07 -12.40
CA LEU A 137 -24.47 0.15 -11.43
C LEU A 137 -23.83 -1.04 -12.14
N MET A 138 -24.47 -1.59 -13.18
CA MET A 138 -23.85 -2.61 -14.04
C MET A 138 -22.61 -2.06 -14.76
N ALA A 139 -22.68 -0.84 -15.30
CA ALA A 139 -21.51 -0.21 -15.91
C ALA A 139 -20.34 -0.04 -14.92
N HIS A 140 -20.63 0.19 -13.64
CA HIS A 140 -19.62 0.41 -12.62
C HIS A 140 -18.69 -0.79 -12.45
N GLU A 141 -19.27 -2.00 -12.42
CA GLU A 141 -18.51 -3.24 -12.26
C GLU A 141 -17.51 -3.43 -13.41
N TYR A 142 -17.97 -3.19 -14.65
CA TYR A 142 -17.10 -3.27 -15.83
C TYR A 142 -16.04 -2.14 -15.84
N ALA A 143 -16.41 -0.91 -15.49
CA ALA A 143 -15.47 0.22 -15.44
C ALA A 143 -14.35 0.00 -14.41
N LEU A 144 -14.66 -0.62 -13.26
CA LEU A 144 -13.68 -1.05 -12.28
C LEU A 144 -12.80 -2.18 -12.82
N LYS A 145 -13.39 -3.23 -13.41
CA LYS A 145 -12.66 -4.37 -13.98
C LYS A 145 -11.68 -3.94 -15.08
N ASN A 146 -12.09 -2.98 -15.90
CA ASN A 146 -11.32 -2.48 -17.03
C ASN A 146 -10.32 -1.36 -16.66
N ASN A 147 -10.28 -0.95 -15.38
CA ASN A 147 -9.46 0.18 -14.91
C ASN A 147 -9.69 1.49 -15.68
N ASN A 148 -10.91 1.70 -16.19
CA ASN A 148 -11.25 2.90 -16.94
C ASN A 148 -11.63 4.01 -15.97
N LEU A 149 -10.62 4.80 -15.55
CA LEU A 149 -10.78 5.90 -14.59
C LEU A 149 -11.90 6.86 -14.99
N TYR A 150 -12.01 7.14 -16.28
CA TYR A 150 -12.97 8.09 -16.78
C TYR A 150 -14.40 7.60 -16.58
N GLN A 151 -14.69 6.35 -16.95
CA GLN A 151 -16.01 5.77 -16.74
C GLN A 151 -16.35 5.70 -15.25
N GLN A 152 -15.36 5.38 -14.41
CA GLN A 152 -15.52 5.40 -12.95
C GLN A 152 -15.91 6.79 -12.43
N LEU A 153 -15.31 7.87 -12.95
CA LEU A 153 -15.66 9.24 -12.56
C LEU A 153 -17.09 9.60 -12.96
N TYR A 154 -17.48 9.33 -14.20
CA TYR A 154 -18.85 9.61 -14.67
C TYR A 154 -19.90 8.85 -13.86
N ILE A 155 -19.65 7.58 -13.58
CA ILE A 155 -20.59 6.74 -12.82
C ILE A 155 -20.66 7.22 -11.37
N LYS A 156 -19.51 7.56 -10.76
CA LYS A 156 -19.47 8.18 -9.42
C LYS A 156 -20.28 9.47 -9.38
N GLU A 157 -20.08 10.35 -10.35
CA GLU A 157 -20.82 11.61 -10.47
C GLU A 157 -22.33 11.36 -10.54
N ALA A 158 -22.76 10.44 -11.41
CA ALA A 158 -24.17 10.14 -11.60
C ALA A 158 -24.83 9.53 -10.35
N ILE A 159 -24.13 8.63 -9.64
CA ILE A 159 -24.60 8.06 -8.37
C ILE A 159 -24.66 9.16 -7.28
N GLY A 160 -23.63 10.00 -7.18
CA GLY A 160 -23.60 11.11 -6.23
C GLY A 160 -24.72 12.14 -6.48
N LYS A 161 -24.97 12.50 -7.75
CA LYS A 161 -26.09 13.36 -8.15
C LYS A 161 -27.44 12.74 -7.81
N THR A 162 -27.56 11.43 -7.99
CA THR A 162 -28.76 10.69 -7.65
C THR A 162 -29.01 10.80 -6.14
N LYS A 163 -28.04 10.49 -5.30
CA LYS A 163 -28.15 10.70 -3.84
C LYS A 163 -28.52 12.14 -3.47
N LEU A 164 -27.82 13.12 -4.06
CA LEU A 164 -28.05 14.54 -3.83
C LEU A 164 -29.49 14.96 -4.15
N ASN A 165 -30.01 14.54 -5.31
CA ASN A 165 -31.34 14.90 -5.76
C ASN A 165 -32.45 14.29 -4.91
N PHE A 166 -32.18 13.17 -4.22
CA PHE A 166 -33.17 12.42 -3.44
C PHE A 166 -32.96 12.49 -1.93
N GLY A 167 -32.13 13.44 -1.46
CA GLY A 167 -32.07 13.82 -0.04
C GLY A 167 -30.88 13.27 0.74
N ASP A 168 -30.10 12.35 0.20
CA ASP A 168 -28.88 11.84 0.85
C ASP A 168 -27.68 12.75 0.55
N TYR A 169 -27.68 13.93 1.18
CA TYR A 169 -26.65 14.94 0.95
C TYR A 169 -25.27 14.53 1.48
N ASN A 170 -25.24 13.83 2.62
CA ASN A 170 -24.00 13.37 3.23
C ASN A 170 -23.36 12.24 2.42
N GLY A 171 -24.16 11.27 1.97
CA GLY A 171 -23.68 10.22 1.07
C GLY A 171 -23.19 10.78 -0.27
N ALA A 172 -23.88 11.79 -0.81
CA ALA A 172 -23.40 12.50 -2.00
C ALA A 172 -22.05 13.20 -1.76
N LEU A 173 -21.88 13.90 -0.63
CA LEU A 173 -20.62 14.55 -0.25
C LEU A 173 -19.47 13.54 -0.15
N VAL A 174 -19.70 12.35 0.41
CA VAL A 174 -18.69 11.29 0.47
C VAL A 174 -18.24 10.90 -0.93
N ILE A 175 -19.17 10.64 -1.85
CA ILE A 175 -18.87 10.26 -3.22
C ILE A 175 -18.10 11.36 -3.96
N PHE A 176 -18.54 12.61 -3.87
CA PHE A 176 -17.87 13.72 -4.55
C PHE A 176 -16.49 14.04 -3.96
N LYS A 177 -16.28 13.84 -2.64
CA LYS A 177 -14.95 13.95 -2.02
C LYS A 177 -14.01 12.83 -2.49
N GLU A 178 -14.52 11.61 -2.65
CA GLU A 178 -13.74 10.52 -3.27
C GLU A 178 -13.41 10.83 -4.73
N GLN A 179 -14.38 11.32 -5.49
CA GLN A 179 -14.20 11.72 -6.88
C GLN A 179 -13.12 12.81 -7.01
N GLN A 180 -13.11 13.79 -6.10
CA GLN A 180 -12.08 14.81 -6.03
C GLN A 180 -10.66 14.20 -5.93
N LYS A 181 -10.46 13.22 -5.04
CA LYS A 181 -9.16 12.54 -4.88
C LYS A 181 -8.72 11.82 -6.15
N LEU A 182 -9.67 11.22 -6.87
CA LEU A 182 -9.38 10.57 -8.16
C LEU A 182 -8.99 11.58 -9.24
N ILE A 183 -9.66 12.73 -9.28
CA ILE A 183 -9.36 13.81 -10.22
C ILE A 183 -7.97 14.41 -9.93
N GLU A 184 -7.59 14.57 -8.66
CA GLU A 184 -6.27 15.10 -8.27
C GLU A 184 -5.12 14.28 -8.88
N ASN A 185 -5.28 12.96 -8.96
CA ASN A 185 -4.30 12.02 -9.53
C ASN A 185 -4.28 11.97 -11.07
N GLN A 186 -5.17 12.67 -11.77
CA GLN A 186 -5.17 12.69 -13.24
C GLN A 186 -4.02 13.54 -13.83
N PRO A 187 -3.54 13.22 -15.04
CA PRO A 187 -2.64 14.09 -15.81
C PRO A 187 -3.24 15.48 -16.03
N GLN A 188 -2.41 16.52 -16.04
CA GLN A 188 -2.85 17.89 -16.30
C GLN A 188 -3.21 18.05 -17.79
N ASN A 189 -4.50 18.16 -18.09
CA ASN A 189 -5.03 18.40 -19.43
C ASN A 189 -6.37 19.15 -19.35
N GLU A 190 -6.90 19.58 -20.50
CA GLU A 190 -8.20 20.28 -20.60
C GLU A 190 -9.35 19.49 -19.96
N ARG A 191 -9.28 18.16 -19.99
CA ARG A 191 -10.30 17.29 -19.42
C ARG A 191 -10.32 17.33 -17.90
N LYS A 192 -9.15 17.30 -17.26
CA LYS A 192 -9.03 17.46 -15.81
C LYS A 192 -9.68 18.76 -15.34
N ILE A 193 -9.58 19.83 -16.14
CA ILE A 193 -10.23 21.11 -15.83
C ILE A 193 -11.76 20.95 -15.81
N ILE A 194 -12.33 20.23 -16.76
CA ILE A 194 -13.77 19.97 -16.83
C ILE A 194 -14.22 19.08 -15.68
N ASP A 195 -13.48 18.00 -15.39
CA ASP A 195 -13.78 17.12 -14.25
C ASP A 195 -13.73 17.92 -12.92
N ILE A 196 -12.76 18.84 -12.76
CA ILE A 196 -12.70 19.75 -11.61
C ILE A 196 -13.92 20.68 -11.56
N LEU A 197 -14.31 21.30 -12.68
CA LEU A 197 -15.43 22.23 -12.74
C LEU A 197 -16.75 21.54 -12.35
N VAL A 198 -16.96 20.34 -12.87
CA VAL A 198 -18.16 19.53 -12.61
C VAL A 198 -18.19 19.08 -11.16
N ASN A 199 -17.09 18.51 -10.66
CA ASN A 199 -17.01 18.07 -9.27
C ASN A 199 -17.14 19.23 -8.26
N ASN A 200 -16.61 20.42 -8.58
CA ASN A 200 -16.80 21.60 -7.72
C ASN A 200 -18.26 22.07 -7.70
N ASP A 201 -18.95 22.03 -8.85
CA ASP A 201 -20.38 22.36 -8.93
C ASP A 201 -21.21 21.39 -8.08
N ASP A 202 -20.90 20.09 -8.17
CA ASP A 202 -21.60 19.04 -7.42
C ASP A 202 -21.33 19.12 -5.91
N LEU A 203 -20.08 19.33 -5.50
CA LEU A 203 -19.73 19.61 -4.12
C LEU A 203 -20.43 20.87 -3.60
N THR A 204 -20.48 21.94 -4.40
CA THR A 204 -21.15 23.18 -4.02
C THR A 204 -22.63 22.92 -3.73
N LYS A 205 -23.33 22.24 -4.64
CA LYS A 205 -24.75 21.89 -4.45
C LYS A 205 -24.96 21.02 -3.22
N ALA A 206 -24.10 20.02 -3.01
CA ALA A 206 -24.18 19.14 -1.86
C ALA A 206 -23.94 19.89 -0.53
N PHE A 207 -22.96 20.79 -0.46
CA PHE A 207 -22.72 21.63 0.72
C PHE A 207 -23.86 22.61 0.99
N ILE A 208 -24.48 23.19 -0.04
CA ILE A 208 -25.67 24.05 0.11
C ILE A 208 -26.81 23.27 0.80
N ARG A 209 -27.06 22.03 0.34
CA ARG A 209 -28.10 21.17 0.90
C ARG A 209 -27.78 20.69 2.31
N ALA A 210 -26.51 20.39 2.58
CA ALA A 210 -26.01 20.03 3.91
C ALA A 210 -25.88 21.23 4.88
N ARG A 211 -26.22 22.46 4.45
CA ARG A 211 -26.11 23.71 5.24
C ARG A 211 -24.69 24.09 5.64
N GLU A 212 -23.68 23.61 4.91
CA GLU A 212 -22.27 24.00 5.08
C GLU A 212 -21.92 25.17 4.15
N LEU A 213 -22.37 26.38 4.49
CA LEU A 213 -22.30 27.54 3.59
C LEU A 213 -20.87 28.02 3.29
N ASP A 214 -19.94 27.91 4.25
CA ASP A 214 -18.54 28.30 4.05
C ASP A 214 -17.87 27.42 2.99
N SER A 215 -18.06 26.10 3.11
CA SER A 215 -17.62 25.11 2.13
C SER A 215 -18.25 25.38 0.76
N ALA A 216 -19.58 25.56 0.71
CA ALA A 216 -20.28 25.89 -0.52
C ALA A 216 -19.72 27.15 -1.20
N SER A 217 -19.52 28.23 -0.44
CA SER A 217 -18.97 29.49 -0.93
C SER A 217 -17.57 29.33 -1.48
N LYS A 218 -16.70 28.59 -0.77
CA LYS A 218 -15.32 28.31 -1.19
C LYS A 218 -15.28 27.60 -2.55
N TYR A 219 -16.03 26.51 -2.70
CA TYR A 219 -16.07 25.75 -3.95
C TYR A 219 -16.73 26.54 -5.08
N ASN A 220 -17.83 27.25 -4.80
CA ASN A 220 -18.53 28.05 -5.81
C ASN A 220 -17.67 29.19 -6.36
N LYS A 221 -16.97 29.94 -5.50
CA LYS A 221 -16.06 31.02 -5.91
C LYS A 221 -14.94 30.49 -6.82
N LYS A 222 -14.35 29.35 -6.45
CA LYS A 222 -13.35 28.68 -7.28
C LYS A 222 -13.94 28.29 -8.64
N ASN A 223 -15.18 27.78 -8.65
CA ASN A 223 -15.86 27.35 -9.86
C ASN A 223 -16.19 28.53 -10.80
N ILE A 224 -16.66 29.66 -10.26
CA ILE A 224 -16.88 30.89 -11.02
C ILE A 224 -15.58 31.34 -11.69
N HIS A 225 -14.49 31.45 -10.93
CA HIS A 225 -13.20 31.88 -11.49
C HIS A 225 -12.71 30.93 -12.59
N LEU A 226 -12.76 29.62 -12.34
CA LEU A 226 -12.28 28.62 -13.29
C LEU A 226 -13.16 28.55 -14.55
N SER A 227 -14.48 28.70 -14.41
CA SER A 227 -15.41 28.68 -15.54
C SER A 227 -15.23 29.88 -16.46
N LEU A 228 -15.01 31.08 -15.90
CA LEU A 228 -14.68 32.29 -16.66
C LEU A 228 -13.35 32.15 -17.39
N LYS A 229 -12.31 31.68 -16.70
CA LYS A 229 -10.98 31.47 -17.30
C LYS A 229 -11.01 30.52 -18.50
N ASN A 230 -11.92 29.55 -18.51
CA ASN A 230 -12.05 28.55 -19.57
C ASN A 230 -13.26 28.77 -20.49
N ASN A 231 -13.88 29.96 -20.47
CA ASN A 231 -15.05 30.31 -21.29
C ASN A 231 -16.25 29.33 -21.17
N ASN A 232 -16.40 28.65 -20.03
CA ASN A 232 -17.46 27.66 -19.83
C ASN A 232 -18.73 28.32 -19.26
N ARG A 233 -19.53 28.91 -20.15
CA ARG A 233 -20.75 29.67 -19.80
C ARG A 233 -21.78 28.85 -19.02
N ASN A 234 -21.95 27.58 -19.36
CA ASN A 234 -22.94 26.72 -18.71
C ASN A 234 -22.64 26.52 -17.22
N ILE A 235 -21.38 26.24 -16.89
CA ILE A 235 -20.95 26.06 -15.50
C ILE A 235 -20.93 27.40 -14.76
N TYR A 236 -20.60 28.49 -15.45
CA TYR A 236 -20.70 29.84 -14.89
C TYR A 236 -22.15 30.17 -14.45
N TYR A 237 -23.13 29.96 -15.32
CA TYR A 237 -24.55 30.18 -14.98
C TYR A 237 -25.02 29.24 -13.86
N GLY A 238 -24.62 27.96 -13.88
CA GLY A 238 -24.88 27.05 -12.76
C GLY A 238 -24.31 27.58 -11.43
N SER A 239 -23.11 28.14 -11.46
CA SER A 239 -22.47 28.71 -10.28
C SER A 239 -23.13 30.00 -9.79
N LEU A 240 -23.73 30.81 -10.69
CA LEU A 240 -24.55 31.96 -10.31
C LEU A 240 -25.86 31.53 -9.63
N LEU A 241 -26.50 30.47 -10.13
CA LEU A 241 -27.67 29.88 -9.47
C LEU A 241 -27.31 29.38 -8.06
N ASN A 242 -26.19 28.67 -7.93
CA ASN A 242 -25.66 28.24 -6.62
C ASN A 242 -25.36 29.45 -5.72
N GLN A 243 -24.84 30.55 -6.27
CA GLN A 243 -24.60 31.78 -5.51
C GLN A 243 -25.90 32.37 -4.95
N GLY A 244 -26.98 32.35 -5.75
CA GLY A 244 -28.32 32.72 -5.30
C GLY A 244 -28.79 31.86 -4.11
N ALA A 245 -28.61 30.54 -4.19
CA ALA A 245 -28.96 29.61 -3.13
C ALA A 245 -28.11 29.81 -1.85
N ILE A 246 -26.80 30.02 -1.99
CA ILE A 246 -25.89 30.31 -0.85
C ILE A 246 -26.34 31.59 -0.15
N ASN A 247 -26.64 32.64 -0.90
CA ASN A 247 -27.10 33.91 -0.34
C ASN A 247 -28.47 33.78 0.34
N TYR A 248 -29.37 32.96 -0.21
CA TYR A 248 -30.66 32.67 0.42
C TYR A 248 -30.47 32.05 1.82
N PHE A 249 -29.68 30.98 1.93
CA PHE A 249 -29.42 30.36 3.24
C PHE A 249 -28.57 31.23 4.17
N GLY A 250 -27.79 32.15 3.62
CA GLY A 250 -27.09 33.18 4.39
C GLY A 250 -27.94 34.39 4.76
N ASN A 251 -29.27 34.34 4.57
CA ASN A 251 -30.23 35.44 4.83
C ASN A 251 -29.96 36.74 4.05
N ASN A 252 -29.17 36.68 2.98
CA ASN A 252 -28.85 37.82 2.12
C ASN A 252 -29.83 37.91 0.94
N PHE A 253 -31.12 38.07 1.23
CA PHE A 253 -32.21 37.91 0.25
C PHE A 253 -32.13 38.86 -0.95
N LYS A 254 -31.70 40.11 -0.76
CA LYS A 254 -31.53 41.07 -1.86
C LYS A 254 -30.46 40.59 -2.86
N THR A 255 -29.32 40.15 -2.35
CA THR A 255 -28.21 39.63 -3.16
C THR A 255 -28.55 38.29 -3.81
N ALA A 256 -29.32 37.44 -3.10
CA ALA A 256 -29.86 36.20 -3.65
C ALA A 256 -30.74 36.50 -4.86
N LEU A 257 -31.71 37.41 -4.72
CA LEU A 257 -32.64 37.77 -5.79
C LEU A 257 -31.93 38.40 -7.01
N ASP A 258 -30.91 39.23 -6.79
CA ASP A 258 -30.06 39.77 -7.87
C ASP A 258 -29.38 38.64 -8.67
N SER A 259 -28.74 37.70 -7.98
CA SER A 259 -28.06 36.55 -8.61
C SER A 259 -29.05 35.67 -9.39
N LEU A 260 -30.20 35.35 -8.78
CA LEU A 260 -31.25 34.53 -9.38
C LEU A 260 -31.88 35.21 -10.62
N SER A 261 -32.07 36.52 -10.58
CA SER A 261 -32.66 37.27 -11.69
C SER A 261 -31.69 37.41 -12.88
N LYS A 262 -30.38 37.53 -12.61
CA LYS A 262 -29.34 37.54 -13.66
C LYS A 262 -29.23 36.21 -14.39
N VAL A 263 -29.40 35.09 -13.67
CA VAL A 263 -29.24 33.75 -14.26
C VAL A 263 -30.52 33.24 -14.95
N GLU A 264 -31.71 33.66 -14.51
CA GLU A 264 -33.00 33.18 -15.01
C GLU A 264 -33.12 33.09 -16.55
N PRO A 265 -32.68 34.09 -17.35
CA PRO A 265 -32.81 34.03 -18.82
C PRO A 265 -31.93 32.96 -19.49
N PHE A 266 -30.92 32.44 -18.78
CA PHE A 266 -29.90 31.55 -19.34
C PHE A 266 -30.04 30.09 -18.88
N ILE A 267 -31.06 29.78 -18.08
CA ILE A 267 -31.27 28.45 -17.51
C ILE A 267 -32.63 27.87 -17.90
N SER A 268 -32.73 26.54 -17.89
CA SER A 268 -33.94 25.80 -18.25
C SER A 268 -34.06 24.50 -17.45
N GLY A 269 -35.19 23.80 -17.57
CA GLY A 269 -35.43 22.52 -16.91
C GLY A 269 -35.31 22.62 -15.38
N THR A 270 -34.66 21.64 -14.76
CA THR A 270 -34.49 21.54 -13.30
C THR A 270 -33.80 22.77 -12.70
N SER A 271 -32.82 23.36 -13.39
CA SER A 271 -32.14 24.58 -12.91
C SER A 271 -33.10 25.77 -12.80
N LEU A 272 -34.03 25.90 -13.75
CA LEU A 272 -35.05 26.95 -13.71
C LEU A 272 -36.05 26.71 -12.56
N VAL A 273 -36.41 25.45 -12.30
CA VAL A 273 -37.26 25.09 -11.15
C VAL A 273 -36.58 25.48 -9.84
N VAL A 274 -35.30 25.16 -9.67
CA VAL A 274 -34.52 25.56 -8.48
C VAL A 274 -34.46 27.09 -8.34
N CYS A 275 -34.31 27.81 -9.46
CA CYS A 275 -34.36 29.28 -9.46
C CYS A 275 -35.70 29.81 -8.96
N TYR A 276 -36.82 29.32 -9.51
CA TYR A 276 -38.16 29.71 -9.07
C TYR A 276 -38.46 29.32 -7.64
N TYR A 277 -37.96 28.17 -7.19
CA TYR A 277 -38.10 27.74 -5.81
C TYR A 277 -37.49 28.77 -4.86
N TYR A 278 -36.22 29.14 -5.05
CA TYR A 278 -35.59 30.15 -4.19
C TYR A 278 -36.22 31.54 -4.30
N LYS A 279 -36.65 31.98 -5.49
CA LYS A 279 -37.38 33.25 -5.63
C LYS A 279 -38.71 33.22 -4.87
N GLY A 280 -39.44 32.10 -4.92
CA GLY A 280 -40.66 31.88 -4.15
C GLY A 280 -40.39 31.93 -2.64
N LYS A 281 -39.41 31.18 -2.15
CA LYS A 281 -39.04 31.16 -0.71
C LYS A 281 -38.62 32.53 -0.19
N ILE A 282 -37.87 33.32 -0.97
CA ILE A 282 -37.49 34.70 -0.61
C ILE A 282 -38.73 35.59 -0.39
N HIS A 283 -39.78 35.38 -1.18
CA HIS A 283 -41.01 36.16 -1.09
C HIS A 283 -42.03 35.62 -0.10
N GLN A 284 -41.81 34.45 0.50
CA GLN A 284 -42.80 33.75 1.34
C GLN A 284 -43.35 34.62 2.46
N GLU A 285 -42.48 35.28 3.22
CA GLU A 285 -42.87 36.15 4.33
C GLU A 285 -43.34 37.54 3.89
N SER A 286 -42.81 38.06 2.77
CA SER A 286 -43.00 39.46 2.37
C SER A 286 -44.14 39.67 1.38
N ASN A 287 -44.44 38.68 0.54
CA ASN A 287 -45.42 38.77 -0.52
C ASN A 287 -45.89 37.39 -0.99
N LEU A 288 -46.92 36.88 -0.31
CA LEU A 288 -47.48 35.55 -0.56
C LEU A 288 -47.99 35.37 -2.00
N LYS A 289 -48.52 36.43 -2.64
CA LYS A 289 -48.93 36.38 -4.05
C LYS A 289 -47.76 36.10 -4.99
N LYS A 290 -46.59 36.69 -4.75
CA LYS A 290 -45.37 36.41 -5.54
C LYS A 290 -44.87 34.99 -5.31
N THR A 291 -44.97 34.48 -4.08
CA THR A 291 -44.61 33.09 -3.74
C THR A 291 -45.43 32.11 -4.56
N VAL A 292 -46.76 32.26 -4.53
CA VAL A 292 -47.70 31.44 -5.30
C VAL A 292 -47.45 31.56 -6.80
N TYR A 293 -47.13 32.76 -7.31
CA TYR A 293 -46.77 32.94 -8.71
C TYR A 293 -45.57 32.06 -9.13
N TYR A 294 -44.48 32.07 -8.36
CA TYR A 294 -43.32 31.23 -8.67
C TYR A 294 -43.63 29.75 -8.49
N PHE A 295 -44.40 29.38 -7.48
CA PHE A 295 -44.75 27.98 -7.20
C PHE A 295 -45.69 27.39 -8.26
N ASN A 296 -46.60 28.18 -8.81
CA ASN A 296 -47.40 27.79 -9.97
C ASN A 296 -46.57 27.62 -11.24
N LYS A 297 -45.47 28.38 -11.42
CA LYS A 297 -44.51 28.11 -12.50
C LYS A 297 -43.83 26.76 -12.32
N ILE A 298 -43.46 26.40 -11.08
CA ILE A 298 -42.88 25.10 -10.77
C ILE A 298 -43.88 23.97 -11.06
N ASP A 299 -45.13 24.10 -10.61
CA ASP A 299 -46.20 23.13 -10.92
C ASP A 299 -46.36 22.99 -12.45
N SER A 300 -46.43 24.09 -13.19
CA SER A 300 -46.55 24.04 -14.66
C SER A 300 -45.39 23.29 -15.33
N ILE A 301 -44.16 23.45 -14.83
CA ILE A 301 -43.01 22.69 -15.32
C ILE A 301 -43.18 21.21 -14.97
N TYR A 302 -43.53 20.89 -13.73
CA TYR A 302 -43.72 19.51 -13.27
C TYR A 302 -44.83 18.79 -14.03
N GLN A 303 -45.98 19.43 -14.28
CA GLN A 303 -47.07 18.82 -15.06
C GLN A 303 -46.62 18.44 -16.49
N LYS A 304 -45.67 19.18 -17.07
CA LYS A 304 -45.11 18.88 -18.40
C LYS A 304 -44.04 17.80 -18.35
N THR A 305 -43.15 17.85 -17.35
CA THR A 305 -41.98 16.95 -17.29
C THR A 305 -42.29 15.64 -16.60
N ASN A 306 -43.14 15.65 -15.57
CA ASN A 306 -43.38 14.56 -14.62
C ASN A 306 -42.08 14.09 -13.92
N ASP A 307 -41.13 15.01 -13.75
CA ASP A 307 -39.82 14.76 -13.14
C ASP A 307 -39.91 14.96 -11.61
N PRO A 308 -39.72 13.92 -10.80
CA PRO A 308 -39.84 14.03 -9.35
C PRO A 308 -38.63 14.79 -8.77
N ILE A 309 -38.91 15.95 -8.16
CA ILE A 309 -37.91 16.72 -7.42
C ILE A 309 -38.36 16.92 -5.97
N ILE A 310 -37.42 16.98 -5.06
CA ILE A 310 -37.68 17.06 -3.61
C ILE A 310 -38.34 18.37 -3.18
N GLU A 311 -38.19 19.45 -3.96
CA GLU A 311 -38.82 20.74 -3.68
C GLU A 311 -40.34 20.70 -3.81
N LEU A 312 -40.89 19.76 -4.59
CA LEU A 312 -42.34 19.72 -4.86
C LEU A 312 -43.17 19.52 -3.60
N THR A 313 -42.66 18.79 -2.61
CA THR A 313 -43.36 18.61 -1.32
C THR A 313 -43.55 19.96 -0.61
N ASP A 314 -42.50 20.80 -0.55
CA ASP A 314 -42.60 22.14 0.06
C ASP A 314 -43.46 23.08 -0.78
N VAL A 315 -43.33 23.00 -2.11
CA VAL A 315 -44.14 23.79 -3.06
C VAL A 315 -45.62 23.52 -2.87
N TYR A 316 -46.06 22.25 -2.92
CA TYR A 316 -47.48 21.94 -2.78
C TYR A 316 -47.99 22.17 -1.36
N ARG A 317 -47.18 21.94 -0.32
CA ARG A 317 -47.55 22.29 1.05
C ARG A 317 -47.85 23.78 1.19
N THR A 318 -46.97 24.64 0.67
CA THR A 318 -47.17 26.09 0.70
C THR A 318 -48.41 26.51 -0.11
N LEU A 319 -48.70 25.84 -1.25
CA LEU A 319 -49.92 26.10 -2.02
C LEU A 319 -51.19 25.68 -1.25
N VAL A 320 -51.15 24.55 -0.53
CA VAL A 320 -52.25 24.13 0.36
C VAL A 320 -52.52 25.18 1.42
N GLU A 321 -51.49 25.59 2.16
CA GLU A 321 -51.58 26.62 3.22
C GLU A 321 -52.11 27.94 2.66
N TYR A 322 -51.65 28.33 1.46
CA TYR A 322 -52.16 29.52 0.79
C TYR A 322 -53.65 29.41 0.47
N HIS A 323 -54.08 28.34 -0.22
CA HIS A 323 -55.47 28.18 -0.62
C HIS A 323 -56.42 28.00 0.56
N GLU A 324 -55.95 27.40 1.66
CA GLU A 324 -56.64 27.36 2.94
C GLU A 324 -56.86 28.76 3.51
N SER A 325 -55.81 29.60 3.57
CA SER A 325 -55.93 30.99 4.05
C SER A 325 -56.88 31.86 3.22
N GLN A 326 -57.08 31.50 1.95
CA GLN A 326 -57.98 32.20 1.03
C GLN A 326 -59.39 31.59 1.00
N ASN A 327 -59.68 30.55 1.79
CA ASN A 327 -60.92 29.77 1.75
C ASN A 327 -61.27 29.23 0.34
N ASN A 328 -60.27 28.93 -0.48
CA ASN A 328 -60.46 28.42 -1.85
C ASN A 328 -60.42 26.88 -1.86
N ILE A 329 -61.54 26.26 -1.48
CA ILE A 329 -61.67 24.82 -1.22
C ILE A 329 -61.26 23.97 -2.42
N ASN A 330 -61.65 24.34 -3.64
CA ASN A 330 -61.36 23.55 -4.84
C ASN A 330 -59.86 23.50 -5.15
N GLU A 331 -59.18 24.64 -5.07
CA GLU A 331 -57.73 24.71 -5.29
C GLU A 331 -56.95 24.05 -4.15
N GLN A 332 -57.43 24.19 -2.91
CA GLN A 332 -56.86 23.50 -1.76
C GLN A 332 -56.93 21.97 -1.95
N PHE A 333 -58.09 21.43 -2.31
CA PHE A 333 -58.27 20.00 -2.58
C PHE A 333 -57.37 19.50 -3.71
N SER A 334 -57.27 20.28 -4.80
CA SER A 334 -56.35 20.00 -5.92
C SER A 334 -54.89 19.93 -5.47
N ALA A 335 -54.44 20.92 -4.68
CA ALA A 335 -53.08 20.97 -4.16
C ALA A 335 -52.77 19.81 -3.19
N ILE A 336 -53.73 19.43 -2.33
CA ILE A 336 -53.59 18.26 -1.43
C ILE A 336 -53.38 16.98 -2.23
N ASN A 337 -54.18 16.73 -3.27
CA ASN A 337 -54.03 15.53 -4.09
C ASN A 337 -52.69 15.49 -4.82
N LYS A 338 -52.21 16.64 -5.31
CA LYS A 338 -50.87 16.76 -5.91
C LYS A 338 -49.76 16.47 -4.89
N LEU A 339 -49.88 17.00 -3.67
CA LEU A 339 -48.94 16.73 -2.58
C LEU A 339 -48.86 15.24 -2.25
N ILE A 340 -50.01 14.58 -2.04
CA ILE A 340 -50.07 13.13 -1.74
C ILE A 340 -49.41 12.32 -2.87
N LYS A 341 -49.70 12.65 -4.13
CA LYS A 341 -49.11 11.99 -5.29
C LYS A 341 -47.59 12.15 -5.32
N VAL A 342 -47.09 13.38 -5.14
CA VAL A 342 -45.65 13.65 -5.12
C VAL A 342 -44.95 12.93 -3.99
N ASP A 343 -45.49 13.00 -2.77
CA ASP A 343 -44.90 12.34 -1.61
C ASP A 343 -44.84 10.82 -1.80
N SER A 344 -45.89 10.21 -2.34
CA SER A 344 -45.89 8.77 -2.66
C SER A 344 -44.82 8.41 -3.70
N VAL A 345 -44.70 9.20 -4.78
CA VAL A 345 -43.70 8.97 -5.84
C VAL A 345 -42.29 9.12 -5.27
N LEU A 346 -42.00 10.22 -4.56
CA LEU A 346 -40.69 10.47 -3.97
C LEU A 346 -40.30 9.39 -2.96
N ASN A 347 -41.19 9.00 -2.04
CA ASN A 347 -40.88 7.98 -1.02
C ASN A 347 -40.62 6.59 -1.63
N ASN A 348 -41.34 6.22 -2.68
CA ASN A 348 -41.07 4.96 -3.39
C ASN A 348 -39.71 5.02 -4.10
N TYR A 349 -39.41 6.17 -4.67
CA TYR A 349 -38.20 6.40 -5.43
C TYR A 349 -36.95 6.41 -4.54
N ILE A 350 -36.97 7.15 -3.42
CA ILE A 350 -35.92 7.21 -2.41
C ILE A 350 -35.60 5.80 -1.89
N ARG A 351 -36.63 5.04 -1.46
CA ARG A 351 -36.45 3.67 -0.95
C ARG A 351 -35.75 2.74 -1.95
N HIS A 352 -36.11 2.85 -3.23
CA HIS A 352 -35.48 2.03 -4.25
C HIS A 352 -34.02 2.42 -4.50
N ILE A 353 -33.74 3.72 -4.61
CA ILE A 353 -32.38 4.22 -4.81
C ILE A 353 -31.48 3.80 -3.67
N ASP A 354 -31.89 4.04 -2.43
CA ASP A 354 -31.09 3.72 -1.26
C ASP A 354 -30.80 2.22 -1.21
N ALA A 355 -31.80 1.38 -1.49
CA ALA A 355 -31.61 -0.07 -1.55
C ALA A 355 -30.61 -0.50 -2.64
N GLN A 356 -30.72 0.05 -3.87
CA GLN A 356 -29.84 -0.32 -4.98
C GLN A 356 -28.41 0.20 -4.77
N ILE A 357 -28.23 1.46 -4.38
CA ILE A 357 -26.90 2.04 -4.14
C ILE A 357 -26.23 1.32 -2.96
N THR A 358 -26.94 1.11 -1.85
CA THR A 358 -26.36 0.41 -0.69
C THR A 358 -25.90 -0.99 -1.08
N SER A 359 -26.77 -1.78 -1.74
CA SER A 359 -26.49 -3.18 -2.03
C SER A 359 -25.47 -3.41 -3.15
N LYS A 360 -25.55 -2.66 -4.25
CA LYS A 360 -24.74 -2.88 -5.46
C LYS A 360 -23.52 -1.97 -5.57
N TYR A 361 -23.45 -0.88 -4.80
CA TYR A 361 -22.34 0.07 -4.86
C TYR A 361 -21.55 0.12 -3.56
N GLU A 362 -22.20 0.48 -2.44
CA GLU A 362 -21.52 0.75 -1.18
C GLU A 362 -21.00 -0.52 -0.51
N ILE A 363 -21.85 -1.53 -0.35
CA ILE A 363 -21.47 -2.80 0.28
C ILE A 363 -20.27 -3.45 -0.43
N PRO A 364 -20.23 -3.56 -1.78
CA PRO A 364 -19.06 -4.08 -2.48
C PRO A 364 -17.77 -3.29 -2.23
N ILE A 365 -17.85 -1.95 -2.23
CA ILE A 365 -16.69 -1.07 -1.95
C ILE A 365 -16.21 -1.28 -0.50
N LEU A 366 -17.12 -1.27 0.47
CA LEU A 366 -16.81 -1.50 1.88
C LEU A 366 -16.24 -2.89 2.13
N LYS A 367 -16.75 -3.92 1.44
CA LYS A 367 -16.22 -5.29 1.52
C LYS A 367 -14.82 -5.37 0.95
N LYS A 368 -14.55 -4.70 -0.18
CA LYS A 368 -13.20 -4.62 -0.77
C LYS A 368 -12.23 -3.94 0.20
N GLU A 369 -12.63 -2.84 0.82
CA GLU A 369 -11.80 -2.10 1.77
C GLU A 369 -11.57 -2.91 3.07
N SER A 370 -12.61 -3.53 3.61
CA SER A 370 -12.49 -4.44 4.76
C SER A 370 -11.54 -5.60 4.46
N ASN A 371 -11.62 -6.20 3.27
CA ASN A 371 -10.70 -7.25 2.85
C ASN A 371 -9.26 -6.75 2.70
N ARG A 372 -9.06 -5.53 2.18
CA ARG A 372 -7.74 -4.88 2.11
C ARG A 372 -7.15 -4.71 3.51
N LEU A 373 -7.91 -4.16 4.46
CA LEU A 373 -7.49 -3.98 5.84
C LEU A 373 -7.20 -5.33 6.51
N LYS A 374 -8.05 -6.35 6.32
CA LYS A 374 -7.81 -7.71 6.80
C LYS A 374 -6.51 -8.29 6.25
N ASN A 375 -6.22 -8.08 4.97
CA ASN A 375 -4.98 -8.54 4.36
C ASN A 375 -3.76 -7.80 4.91
N GLN A 376 -3.85 -6.48 5.12
CA GLN A 376 -2.79 -5.70 5.76
C GLN A 376 -2.54 -6.15 7.20
N LEU A 377 -3.60 -6.40 7.97
CA LEU A 377 -3.49 -6.95 9.33
C LEU A 377 -2.86 -8.35 9.30
N LYS A 378 -3.25 -9.21 8.35
CA LYS A 378 -2.63 -10.53 8.15
C LYS A 378 -1.15 -10.41 7.81
N GLU A 379 -0.75 -9.51 6.92
CA GLU A 379 0.65 -9.29 6.57
C GLU A 379 1.45 -8.77 7.76
N ASN A 380 0.94 -7.79 8.49
CA ASN A 380 1.58 -7.27 9.71
C ASN A 380 1.71 -8.36 10.78
N SER A 381 0.69 -9.21 10.94
CA SER A 381 0.75 -10.35 11.86
C SER A 381 1.77 -11.41 11.42
N LYS A 382 1.92 -11.66 10.11
CA LYS A 382 2.94 -12.57 9.56
C LYS A 382 4.34 -12.03 9.81
N LYS A 383 4.57 -10.72 9.58
CA LYS A 383 5.85 -10.05 9.88
C LYS A 383 6.18 -10.17 11.37
N SER A 384 5.22 -9.88 12.25
CA SER A 384 5.39 -10.00 13.70
C SER A 384 5.73 -11.44 14.14
N LYS A 385 5.01 -12.46 13.63
CA LYS A 385 5.31 -13.87 13.93
C LYS A 385 6.70 -14.29 13.43
N SER A 386 7.10 -13.84 12.24
CA SER A 386 8.44 -14.11 11.70
C SER A 386 9.54 -13.55 12.61
N THR A 387 9.38 -12.30 13.09
CA THR A 387 10.29 -11.69 14.06
C THR A 387 10.38 -12.51 15.35
N ILE A 388 9.25 -12.97 15.89
CA ILE A 388 9.22 -13.83 17.09
C ILE A 388 9.96 -15.15 16.86
N TYR A 389 9.77 -15.80 15.71
CA TYR A 389 10.49 -17.05 15.38
C TYR A 389 12.00 -16.84 15.26
N ILE A 390 12.44 -15.72 14.65
CA ILE A 390 13.86 -15.37 14.55
C ILE A 390 14.45 -15.14 15.95
N LEU A 391 13.80 -14.33 16.80
CA LEU A 391 14.24 -14.09 18.18
C LEU A 391 14.28 -15.38 19.01
N SER A 392 13.29 -16.26 18.84
CA SER A 392 13.24 -17.55 19.54
C SER A 392 14.40 -18.45 19.09
N SER A 393 14.69 -18.49 17.78
CA SER A 393 15.81 -19.25 17.22
C SER A 393 17.18 -18.72 17.69
N VAL A 394 17.37 -17.39 17.70
CA VAL A 394 18.59 -16.77 18.21
C VAL A 394 18.78 -17.06 19.69
N THR A 395 17.72 -16.96 20.49
CA THR A 395 17.77 -17.26 21.92
C THR A 395 18.12 -18.72 22.18
N LEU A 396 17.51 -19.64 21.43
CA LEU A 396 17.81 -21.07 21.50
C LEU A 396 19.27 -21.36 21.13
N LEU A 397 19.79 -20.71 20.08
CA LEU A 397 21.18 -20.85 19.66
C LEU A 397 22.15 -20.33 20.73
N SER A 398 21.85 -19.17 21.34
CA SER A 398 22.62 -18.62 22.45
C SER A 398 22.63 -19.55 23.67
N LEU A 399 21.49 -20.16 24.00
CA LEU A 399 21.39 -21.16 25.08
C LEU A 399 22.23 -22.41 24.79
N LEU A 400 22.19 -22.93 23.56
CA LEU A 400 22.99 -24.09 23.14
C LEU A 400 24.50 -23.79 23.18
N LEU A 401 24.92 -22.61 22.72
CA LEU A 401 26.32 -22.18 22.79
C LEU A 401 26.77 -22.00 24.25
N GLY A 402 25.92 -21.39 25.09
CA GLY A 402 26.16 -21.24 26.53
C GLY A 402 26.29 -22.59 27.24
N PHE A 403 25.42 -23.55 26.93
CA PHE A 403 25.45 -24.90 27.49
C PHE A 403 26.72 -25.66 27.07
N ASN A 404 27.11 -25.58 25.79
CA ASN A 404 28.36 -26.19 25.31
C ASN A 404 29.60 -25.58 25.98
N PHE A 405 29.61 -24.25 26.16
CA PHE A 405 30.69 -23.57 26.87
C PHE A 405 30.78 -24.02 28.33
N PHE A 406 29.63 -24.12 29.01
CA PHE A 406 29.55 -24.59 30.40
C PHE A 406 30.03 -26.05 30.54
N GLN A 407 29.61 -26.95 29.65
CA GLN A 407 30.06 -28.35 29.66
C GLN A 407 31.56 -28.47 29.43
N LYS A 408 32.11 -27.69 28.49
CA LYS A 408 33.56 -27.64 28.24
C LYS A 408 34.32 -27.14 29.47
N GLN A 409 33.81 -26.12 30.14
CA GLN A 409 34.41 -25.56 31.34
C GLN A 409 34.36 -26.56 32.51
N LYS A 410 33.25 -27.28 32.69
CA LYS A 410 33.11 -28.36 33.67
C LYS A 410 34.16 -29.45 33.44
N LYS A 411 34.29 -29.94 32.21
CA LYS A 411 35.26 -30.99 31.86
C LYS A 411 36.72 -30.55 32.07
N TYR A 412 37.04 -29.29 31.82
CA TYR A 412 38.38 -28.74 32.11
C TYR A 412 38.64 -28.67 33.61
N ARG A 413 37.62 -28.35 34.41
CA ARG A 413 37.75 -28.37 35.88
C ARG A 413 38.02 -29.79 36.40
N GLU A 414 37.23 -30.78 35.96
CA GLU A 414 37.44 -32.19 36.35
C GLU A 414 38.85 -32.66 36.03
N ARG A 415 39.36 -32.39 34.81
CA ARG A 415 40.74 -32.74 34.44
C ARG A 415 41.81 -32.05 35.25
N PHE A 416 41.58 -30.79 35.63
CA PHE A 416 42.50 -30.06 36.49
C PHE A 416 42.54 -30.68 37.89
N ASP A 417 41.38 -30.98 38.47
CA ASP A 417 41.26 -31.60 39.80
C ASP A 417 41.90 -33.01 39.81
N ASP A 418 41.63 -33.83 38.77
CA ASP A 418 42.26 -35.15 38.58
C ASP A 418 43.78 -35.05 38.47
N PHE A 419 44.28 -34.05 37.72
CA PHE A 419 45.71 -33.85 37.54
C PHE A 419 46.40 -33.46 38.86
N GLN A 420 45.84 -32.50 39.60
CA GLN A 420 46.34 -32.07 40.91
C GLN A 420 46.31 -33.21 41.93
N LEU A 421 45.27 -34.04 41.94
CA LEU A 421 45.19 -35.20 42.82
C LEU A 421 46.27 -36.23 42.49
N ASN A 422 46.43 -36.57 41.21
CA ASN A 422 47.44 -37.52 40.76
C ASN A 422 48.86 -37.01 41.01
N GLU A 423 49.13 -35.73 40.79
CA GLU A 423 50.43 -35.11 41.09
C GLU A 423 50.75 -35.21 42.60
N ASN A 424 49.78 -34.89 43.46
CA ASN A 424 49.94 -35.04 44.91
C ASN A 424 50.12 -36.50 45.37
N LEU A 425 49.47 -37.46 44.70
CA LEU A 425 49.65 -38.89 44.97
C LEU A 425 51.04 -39.36 44.53
N MET A 426 51.53 -38.94 43.36
CA MET A 426 52.88 -39.27 42.87
C MET A 426 53.96 -38.69 43.79
N LEU A 427 53.82 -37.45 44.26
CA LEU A 427 54.74 -36.84 45.23
C LEU A 427 54.75 -37.55 46.59
N LYS A 428 53.67 -38.24 46.97
CA LYS A 428 53.63 -39.10 48.17
C LYS A 428 54.31 -40.45 47.92
N ILE A 429 54.08 -41.06 46.76
CA ILE A 429 54.68 -42.35 46.38
C ILE A 429 56.19 -42.24 46.18
N GLU A 430 56.70 -41.15 45.58
CA GLU A 430 58.14 -40.89 45.43
C GLU A 430 58.86 -40.70 46.77
N LYS A 431 58.15 -40.28 47.83
CA LYS A 431 58.71 -40.19 49.19
C LYS A 431 58.82 -41.53 49.90
N GLU A 432 58.14 -42.58 49.41
CA GLU A 432 58.06 -43.88 50.08
C GLU A 432 58.81 -45.01 49.34
N ASN A 433 59.24 -44.83 48.08
CA ASN A 433 59.94 -45.86 47.31
C ASN A 433 61.30 -45.39 46.78
N ASN A 434 62.37 -45.81 47.44
CA ASN A 434 63.69 -45.95 46.81
C ASN A 434 63.87 -47.43 46.48
N HIS A 435 63.88 -47.84 45.20
CA HIS A 435 64.69 -49.00 44.78
C HIS A 435 64.79 -49.26 43.25
N THR A 436 66.06 -49.41 42.81
CA THR A 436 66.67 -50.36 41.86
C THR A 436 66.24 -50.46 40.39
N CYS A 437 67.23 -50.26 39.50
CA CYS A 437 67.20 -50.62 38.08
C CYS A 437 67.87 -51.98 37.80
N THR A 438 67.26 -52.74 36.87
CA THR A 438 67.66 -54.06 36.37
C THR A 438 68.80 -54.04 35.34
N ASN A 439 69.74 -54.98 35.50
CA ASN A 439 70.91 -55.22 34.65
C ASN A 439 70.54 -55.83 33.27
N GLN A 440 70.84 -55.10 32.20
CA GLN A 440 71.24 -55.67 30.91
C GLN A 440 72.40 -54.81 30.38
N GLU A 441 73.47 -55.46 29.94
CA GLU A 441 74.73 -54.82 29.56
C GLU A 441 74.52 -53.83 28.40
N LEU A 442 74.90 -52.58 28.63
CA LEU A 442 75.16 -51.63 27.55
C LEU A 442 76.56 -51.95 27.02
N ASP A 443 76.73 -51.92 25.69
CA ASP A 443 78.05 -51.97 25.01
C ASP A 443 78.80 -50.62 25.19
N ILE A 444 78.91 -50.21 26.44
CA ILE A 444 79.49 -48.96 26.95
C ILE A 444 80.07 -49.32 28.32
N SER A 445 81.32 -48.96 28.58
CA SER A 445 81.96 -49.29 29.85
C SER A 445 81.16 -48.73 31.04
N THR A 446 81.01 -49.54 32.10
CA THR A 446 80.23 -49.21 33.29
C THR A 446 80.65 -47.87 33.90
N ASN A 447 81.93 -47.53 33.81
CA ASN A 447 82.49 -46.25 34.27
C ASN A 447 81.93 -45.04 33.50
N VAL A 448 81.71 -45.16 32.18
CA VAL A 448 81.16 -44.09 31.34
C VAL A 448 79.66 -43.92 31.58
N VAL A 449 78.92 -45.00 31.80
CA VAL A 449 77.49 -44.94 32.17
C VAL A 449 77.31 -44.25 33.51
N GLN A 450 78.11 -44.61 34.53
CA GLN A 450 78.07 -43.98 35.85
C GLN A 450 78.45 -42.49 35.81
N ASP A 451 79.44 -42.11 35.00
CA ASP A 451 79.84 -40.71 34.81
C ASP A 451 78.73 -39.88 34.13
N ILE A 452 78.09 -40.43 33.09
CA ILE A 452 76.94 -39.77 32.43
C ILE A 452 75.77 -39.61 33.39
N MET A 453 75.45 -40.63 34.20
CA MET A 453 74.37 -40.56 35.19
C MET A 453 74.64 -39.49 36.25
N LYS A 454 75.86 -39.41 36.81
CA LYS A 454 76.23 -38.35 37.76
C LYS A 454 76.10 -36.95 37.15
N LYS A 455 76.45 -36.79 35.88
CA LYS A 455 76.31 -35.52 35.15
C LYS A 455 74.85 -35.18 34.84
N LEU A 456 74.01 -36.18 34.56
CA LEU A 456 72.56 -35.99 34.43
C LEU A 456 71.95 -35.54 35.76
N ASP A 457 72.32 -36.15 36.87
CA ASP A 457 71.84 -35.76 38.20
C ASP A 457 72.26 -34.32 38.54
N LEU A 458 73.50 -33.94 38.21
CA LEU A 458 73.98 -32.56 38.37
C LEU A 458 73.18 -31.58 37.50
N PHE A 459 72.97 -31.92 36.23
CA PHE A 459 72.21 -31.14 35.26
C PHE A 459 70.75 -30.93 35.69
N GLU A 460 70.11 -31.95 36.27
CA GLU A 460 68.79 -31.85 36.88
C GLU A 460 68.82 -30.95 38.13
N SER A 461 69.73 -31.21 39.07
CA SER A 461 69.80 -30.48 40.36
C SER A 461 70.10 -28.98 40.21
N GLN A 462 70.87 -28.61 39.19
CA GLN A 462 71.23 -27.23 38.88
C GLN A 462 70.21 -26.52 37.97
N ASN A 463 69.09 -27.18 37.63
CA ASN A 463 68.07 -26.68 36.70
C ASN A 463 68.63 -26.23 35.34
N GLU A 464 69.73 -26.84 34.89
CA GLU A 464 70.38 -26.43 33.64
C GLU A 464 69.50 -26.71 32.41
N PHE A 465 68.51 -27.59 32.55
CA PHE A 465 67.49 -27.87 31.54
C PHE A 465 66.63 -26.66 31.14
N LEU A 466 66.59 -25.61 31.96
CA LEU A 466 65.85 -24.37 31.66
C LEU A 466 66.55 -23.50 30.58
N LYS A 467 67.83 -23.76 30.28
CA LYS A 467 68.55 -23.02 29.24
C LYS A 467 67.87 -23.20 27.88
N ASN A 468 67.78 -22.12 27.10
CA ASN A 468 67.21 -22.16 25.75
C ASN A 468 68.14 -22.85 24.75
N ASN A 469 67.56 -23.38 23.67
CA ASN A 469 68.31 -23.98 22.55
C ASN A 469 69.24 -25.15 22.93
N LEU A 470 68.90 -25.92 23.97
CA LEU A 470 69.60 -27.16 24.31
C LEU A 470 69.32 -28.24 23.26
N THR A 471 70.40 -28.88 22.81
CA THR A 471 70.34 -30.02 21.90
C THR A 471 71.17 -31.15 22.47
N LEU A 472 70.85 -32.40 22.10
CA LEU A 472 71.59 -33.59 22.52
C LEU A 472 73.10 -33.44 22.27
N TYR A 473 73.45 -32.82 21.14
CA TYR A 473 74.83 -32.53 20.78
C TYR A 473 75.54 -31.59 21.76
N LYS A 474 74.89 -30.48 22.16
CA LYS A 474 75.45 -29.52 23.10
C LYS A 474 75.69 -30.16 24.47
N ILE A 475 74.68 -30.86 25.01
CA ILE A 475 74.81 -31.54 26.30
C ILE A 475 75.86 -32.64 26.25
N SER A 476 75.96 -33.41 25.15
CA SER A 476 77.02 -34.42 25.03
C SER A 476 78.42 -33.83 25.07
N LYS A 477 78.61 -32.64 24.47
CA LYS A 477 79.90 -31.91 24.54
C LYS A 477 80.20 -31.45 25.96
N ASP A 478 79.22 -30.86 26.63
CA ASP A 478 79.37 -30.37 28.02
C ASP A 478 79.69 -31.53 28.97
N PHE A 479 79.07 -32.69 28.73
CA PHE A 479 79.31 -33.91 29.50
C PHE A 479 80.61 -34.64 29.08
N LYS A 480 81.35 -34.12 28.10
CA LYS A 480 82.57 -34.75 27.52
C LYS A 480 82.33 -36.20 27.09
N THR A 481 81.18 -36.46 26.47
CA THR A 481 80.80 -37.77 25.91
C THR A 481 80.31 -37.61 24.46
N ASN A 482 79.98 -38.71 23.78
CA ASN A 482 79.37 -38.66 22.45
C ASN A 482 77.83 -38.68 22.56
N SER A 483 77.14 -38.07 21.58
CA SER A 483 75.68 -37.95 21.57
C SER A 483 74.97 -39.31 21.54
N SER A 484 75.60 -40.35 20.98
CA SER A 484 75.05 -41.71 20.94
C SER A 484 75.00 -42.33 22.33
N TYR A 485 76.07 -42.18 23.13
CA TYR A 485 76.14 -42.69 24.49
C TYR A 485 75.15 -41.97 25.41
N LEU A 486 75.08 -40.64 25.32
CA LEU A 486 74.11 -39.87 26.10
C LEU A 486 72.67 -40.25 25.75
N SER A 487 72.34 -40.38 24.46
CA SER A 487 71.01 -40.81 24.00
C SER A 487 70.68 -42.23 24.49
N LYS A 488 71.62 -43.18 24.35
CA LYS A 488 71.45 -44.56 24.85
C LYS A 488 71.21 -44.60 26.36
N VAL A 489 71.96 -43.81 27.13
CA VAL A 489 71.81 -43.72 28.59
C VAL A 489 70.46 -43.09 28.97
N ILE A 490 70.06 -41.96 28.37
CA ILE A 490 68.76 -41.33 28.68
C ILE A 490 67.60 -42.24 28.26
N ASN A 491 67.65 -42.82 27.05
CA ASN A 491 66.63 -43.77 26.60
C ASN A 491 66.51 -44.97 27.54
N ARG A 492 67.64 -45.45 28.10
CA ARG A 492 67.66 -46.64 28.96
C ARG A 492 67.22 -46.34 30.40
N TYR A 493 67.74 -45.27 31.00
CA TYR A 493 67.57 -45.00 32.43
C TYR A 493 66.44 -44.03 32.72
N LYS A 494 66.05 -43.20 31.75
CA LYS A 494 64.94 -42.25 31.86
C LYS A 494 63.76 -42.62 30.95
N ASN A 495 63.85 -43.74 30.21
CA ASN A 495 62.81 -44.27 29.31
C ASN A 495 62.20 -43.25 28.33
N ASN A 496 63.00 -42.28 27.91
CA ASN A 496 62.55 -41.13 27.13
C ASN A 496 63.58 -40.77 26.06
N THR A 497 63.12 -40.30 24.89
CA THR A 497 64.02 -39.59 23.97
C THR A 497 64.54 -38.31 24.61
N PHE A 498 65.73 -37.84 24.23
CA PHE A 498 66.30 -36.60 24.79
C PHE A 498 65.32 -35.41 24.79
N SER A 499 64.58 -35.22 23.69
CA SER A 499 63.58 -34.14 23.60
C SER A 499 62.38 -34.35 24.53
N GLN A 500 61.93 -35.59 24.74
CA GLN A 500 60.85 -35.92 25.69
C GLN A 500 61.33 -35.71 27.12
N TYR A 501 62.48 -36.25 27.46
CA TYR A 501 63.14 -36.09 28.75
C TYR A 501 63.31 -34.61 29.13
N LEU A 502 63.84 -33.81 28.20
CA LEU A 502 64.02 -32.38 28.42
C LEU A 502 62.70 -31.64 28.62
N ASN A 503 61.70 -31.90 27.78
CA ASN A 503 60.37 -31.29 27.92
C ASN A 503 59.67 -31.73 29.20
N GLU A 504 59.89 -32.96 29.65
CA GLU A 504 59.30 -33.49 30.87
C GLU A 504 59.83 -32.78 32.11
N LEU A 505 61.16 -32.62 32.21
CA LEU A 505 61.82 -31.84 33.26
C LEU A 505 61.31 -30.40 33.31
N ARG A 506 61.25 -29.74 32.15
CA ARG A 506 60.77 -28.35 32.03
C ARG A 506 59.31 -28.19 32.43
N LEU A 507 58.45 -29.12 32.01
CA LEU A 507 57.04 -29.08 32.40
C LEU A 507 56.83 -29.38 33.88
N ASN A 508 57.59 -30.32 34.46
CA ASN A 508 57.54 -30.60 35.91
C ASN A 508 57.94 -29.36 36.70
N TYR A 509 59.06 -28.73 36.34
CA TYR A 509 59.50 -27.48 36.95
C TYR A 509 58.44 -26.38 36.78
N CYS A 510 57.86 -26.23 35.59
CA CYS A 510 56.82 -25.26 35.32
C CYS A 510 55.60 -25.47 36.24
N ILE A 511 55.10 -26.70 36.34
CA ILE A 511 53.93 -27.02 37.18
C ILE A 511 54.26 -26.79 38.66
N GLN A 512 55.44 -27.20 39.11
CA GLN A 512 55.89 -26.94 40.49
C GLN A 512 55.95 -25.44 40.80
N GLN A 513 56.53 -24.63 39.91
CA GLN A 513 56.57 -23.18 40.06
C GLN A 513 55.15 -22.58 40.01
N LEU A 514 54.29 -23.06 39.12
CA LEU A 514 52.89 -22.64 39.07
C LEU A 514 52.16 -22.98 40.36
N ASN A 515 52.40 -24.14 40.99
CA ASN A 515 51.74 -24.50 42.24
C ASN A 515 52.29 -23.70 43.44
N SER A 516 53.58 -23.37 43.47
CA SER A 516 54.25 -22.79 44.65
C SER A 516 54.55 -21.30 44.62
N ASN A 517 54.57 -20.66 43.44
CA ASN A 517 55.04 -19.28 43.27
C ASN A 517 53.97 -18.38 42.62
N ASN A 518 53.36 -17.52 43.44
CA ASN A 518 52.31 -16.61 43.00
C ASN A 518 52.80 -15.55 42.00
N GLN A 519 54.05 -15.11 42.11
CA GLN A 519 54.62 -14.17 41.15
C GLN A 519 54.78 -14.83 39.77
N PHE A 520 55.18 -16.09 39.71
CA PHE A 520 55.31 -16.84 38.46
C PHE A 520 53.97 -16.98 37.72
N ARG A 521 52.84 -17.06 38.44
CA ARG A 521 51.48 -17.09 37.85
C ARG A 521 51.06 -15.78 37.19
N SER A 522 51.72 -14.66 37.51
CA SER A 522 51.43 -13.36 36.91
C SER A 522 52.05 -13.18 35.52
N TYR A 523 53.00 -14.05 35.14
CA TYR A 523 53.68 -13.98 33.86
C TYR A 523 52.74 -14.36 32.71
N THR A 524 52.99 -13.75 31.54
CA THR A 524 52.28 -14.15 30.32
C THR A 524 52.67 -15.58 29.94
N ILE A 525 51.79 -16.33 29.26
CA ILE A 525 52.11 -17.69 28.80
C ILE A 525 53.38 -17.74 27.94
N LYS A 526 53.63 -16.66 27.17
CA LYS A 526 54.86 -16.49 26.40
C LYS A 526 56.09 -16.41 27.31
N ALA A 527 56.05 -15.55 28.33
CA ALA A 527 57.14 -15.41 29.30
C ALA A 527 57.38 -16.71 30.08
N ILE A 528 56.31 -17.41 30.51
CA ILE A 528 56.43 -18.71 31.18
C ILE A 528 57.11 -19.74 30.26
N ALA A 529 56.73 -19.80 28.98
CA ALA A 529 57.35 -20.69 28.02
C ALA A 529 58.85 -20.40 27.85
N GLU A 530 59.22 -19.13 27.75
CA GLU A 530 60.62 -18.69 27.62
C GLU A 530 61.45 -18.99 28.88
N GLU A 531 60.90 -18.71 30.07
CA GLU A 531 61.52 -18.97 31.38
C GLU A 531 61.76 -20.47 31.63
N VAL A 532 60.85 -21.33 31.16
CA VAL A 532 61.00 -22.79 31.29
C VAL A 532 61.75 -23.44 30.12
N GLY A 533 62.35 -22.64 29.24
CA GLY A 533 63.28 -23.11 28.22
C GLY A 533 62.64 -23.54 26.88
N PHE A 534 61.35 -23.28 26.65
CA PHE A 534 60.67 -23.62 25.39
C PHE A 534 60.90 -22.54 24.32
N ASN A 535 61.19 -22.99 23.10
CA ASN A 535 61.48 -22.08 21.99
C ASN A 535 60.24 -21.33 21.46
N THR A 536 59.02 -21.87 21.64
CA THR A 536 57.77 -21.21 21.23
C THR A 536 56.63 -21.44 22.23
N PRO A 537 55.77 -20.44 22.48
CA PRO A 537 54.61 -20.56 23.37
C PRO A 537 53.60 -21.63 22.93
N GLU A 538 53.47 -21.89 21.63
CA GLU A 538 52.58 -22.90 21.08
C GLU A 538 53.06 -24.31 21.39
N SER A 539 54.38 -24.54 21.28
CA SER A 539 54.98 -25.83 21.61
C SER A 539 54.85 -26.12 23.11
N PHE A 540 55.09 -25.11 23.94
CA PHE A 540 54.83 -25.17 25.38
C PHE A 540 53.37 -25.48 25.68
N SER A 541 52.42 -24.72 25.12
CA SER A 541 50.99 -24.87 25.41
C SER A 541 50.45 -26.24 25.00
N LYS A 542 50.91 -26.80 23.87
CA LYS A 542 50.56 -28.16 23.42
C LYS A 542 51.15 -29.23 24.35
N ALA A 543 52.42 -29.09 24.73
CA ALA A 543 53.09 -30.02 25.63
C ALA A 543 52.46 -29.98 27.04
N PHE A 544 52.15 -28.79 27.54
CA PHE A 544 51.45 -28.57 28.80
C PHE A 544 50.04 -29.17 28.78
N TYR A 545 49.26 -28.95 27.72
CA TYR A 545 47.93 -29.56 27.58
C TYR A 545 48.02 -31.09 27.48
N LYS A 546 49.02 -31.63 26.77
CA LYS A 546 49.22 -33.09 26.69
C LYS A 546 49.53 -33.71 28.06
N LYS A 547 50.25 -32.99 28.92
CA LYS A 547 50.61 -33.44 30.27
C LYS A 547 49.48 -33.25 31.28
N THR A 548 48.83 -32.09 31.28
CA THR A 548 47.85 -31.69 32.31
C THR A 548 46.39 -31.87 31.92
N GLY A 549 46.10 -32.12 30.64
CA GLY A 549 44.73 -32.22 30.11
C GLY A 549 43.99 -30.88 29.96
N VAL A 550 44.61 -29.76 30.36
CA VAL A 550 44.08 -28.39 30.29
C VAL A 550 45.13 -27.39 29.79
N TYR A 551 44.70 -26.25 29.27
CA TYR A 551 45.64 -25.24 28.79
C TYR A 551 46.25 -24.44 29.95
N PRO A 552 47.50 -23.94 29.81
CA PRO A 552 48.19 -23.16 30.85
C PRO A 552 47.35 -22.01 31.43
N SER A 553 46.62 -21.29 30.56
CA SER A 553 45.77 -20.17 30.98
C SER A 553 44.58 -20.59 31.85
N PHE A 554 44.00 -21.77 31.60
CA PHE A 554 42.95 -22.34 32.44
C PHE A 554 43.54 -22.80 33.77
N PHE A 555 44.69 -23.46 33.74
CA PHE A 555 45.40 -23.97 34.91
C PHE A 555 45.75 -22.84 35.91
N ILE A 556 46.37 -21.76 35.42
CA ILE A 556 46.70 -20.57 36.22
C ILE A 556 45.43 -19.94 36.81
N LYS A 557 44.39 -19.78 36.00
CA LYS A 557 43.12 -19.20 36.45
C LYS A 557 42.45 -20.03 37.54
N GLN A 558 42.58 -21.36 37.49
CA GLN A 558 41.99 -22.24 38.49
C GLN A 558 42.81 -22.24 39.79
N LEU A 559 44.14 -22.19 39.71
CA LEU A 559 45.01 -22.01 40.89
C LEU A 559 44.71 -20.70 41.62
N ASN A 560 44.61 -19.58 40.90
CA ASN A 560 44.30 -18.26 41.48
C ASN A 560 42.87 -18.16 42.06
N LYS A 561 41.99 -19.15 41.82
CA LYS A 561 40.65 -19.22 42.41
C LYS A 561 40.59 -20.08 43.67
N ASN A 562 41.57 -20.98 43.85
CA ASN A 562 41.63 -21.92 44.97
C ASN A 562 42.50 -21.38 46.12
N GLU A 563 43.17 -20.23 45.91
CA GLU A 563 43.70 -19.34 46.95
C GLU A 563 42.67 -18.28 47.31
#